data_AF-A0A2U2CQ21-F1
#
_entry.id   AF-A0A2U2CQ21-F1
#
_cell.length_a   1.000
_cell.length_b   1.000
_cell.length_c   1.000
_cell.angle_alpha   90.00
_cell.angle_beta   90.00
_cell.angle_gamma   90.00
#
_symmetry.space_group_name_H-M   'P 1'
#
loop_
_entity.id
_entity.type
_entity.pdbx_description
1 polymer ?
#
loop_
_entity_poly.entity_id
_entity_poly.type
_entity_poly.pdbx_seq_one_letter_code
_entity_poly.pdbx_strand_id
1 'polypeptide(L)' 'MNQIINMIIRQVMRRVINAGINKGVDVFANRGKGGDGAETPEDRAQARQTSRRMKQGARTARKIGRM' A
#
# COMPACT_ATOMS: atom_id res chain seq x y z
N MET A 1 -32.82 1.81 16.41
CA MET A 1 -32.39 2.89 15.48
C MET A 1 -30.86 2.97 15.25
N ASN A 2 -30.02 2.46 16.17
CA ASN A 2 -28.54 2.48 15.99
C ASN A 2 -27.96 1.56 14.90
N GLN A 3 -28.73 0.58 14.41
CA GLN A 3 -28.22 -0.41 13.45
C GLN A 3 -28.03 0.20 12.05
N ILE A 4 -28.89 1.15 11.67
CA ILE A 4 -28.83 1.84 10.36
C ILE A 4 -27.58 2.71 10.28
N ILE A 5 -27.28 3.48 11.33
CA ILE A 5 -26.07 4.30 11.42
C ILE A 5 -24.82 3.42 11.35
N ASN A 6 -24.80 2.32 12.10
CA ASN A 6 -23.69 1.37 12.06
C ASN A 6 -23.49 0.72 10.69
N MET A 7 -24.56 0.54 9.92
CA MET A 7 -24.50 -0.02 8.58
C MET A 7 -23.97 1.02 7.58
N ILE A 8 -24.43 2.27 7.67
CA ILE A 8 -23.99 3.38 6.81
C ILE A 8 -22.52 3.72 7.08
N ILE A 9 -22.12 3.88 8.35
CA ILE A 9 -20.72 4.16 8.70
C ILE A 9 -19.81 3.06 8.19
N ARG A 10 -20.18 1.78 8.33
CA ARG A 10 -19.37 0.67 7.79
C ARG A 10 -19.30 0.67 6.27
N GLN A 11 -20.39 0.99 5.58
CA GLN A 11 -20.43 1.13 4.13
C GLN A 11 -19.53 2.27 3.65
N VAL A 12 -19.62 3.44 4.29
CA VAL A 12 -18.80 4.62 3.97
C VAL A 12 -17.34 4.36 4.30
N MET A 13 -17.02 3.85 5.48
CA MET A 13 -15.65 3.50 5.87
C MET A 13 -15.06 2.45 4.93
N ARG A 14 -15.81 1.42 4.52
CA ARG A 14 -15.33 0.48 3.49
C ARG A 14 -15.02 1.17 2.18
N ARG A 15 -15.90 2.07 1.71
CA ARG A 15 -15.67 2.79 0.45
C ARG A 15 -14.49 3.76 0.55
N VAL A 16 -14.34 4.47 1.67
CA VAL A 16 -13.23 5.40 1.93
C VAL A 16 -11.92 4.67 2.10
N ILE A 17 -11.90 3.55 2.81
CA ILE A 17 -10.71 2.71 2.96
C ILE A 17 -10.36 2.06 1.61
N ASN A 18 -11.32 1.50 0.87
CA ASN A 18 -11.03 0.91 -0.44
C ASN A 18 -10.57 1.97 -1.45
N ALA A 19 -11.21 3.13 -1.49
CA ALA A 19 -10.81 4.24 -2.38
C ALA A 19 -9.51 4.91 -1.92
N GLY A 20 -9.30 5.04 -0.62
CA GLY A 20 -8.14 5.69 0.00
C GLY A 20 -6.91 4.78 0.06
N ILE A 21 -7.08 3.48 0.16
CA ILE A 21 -6.00 2.49 -0.02
C ILE A 21 -5.71 2.32 -1.51
N ASN A 22 -6.69 2.22 -2.41
CA ASN A 22 -6.35 2.10 -3.84
C ASN A 22 -5.69 3.37 -4.37
N LYS A 23 -6.21 4.57 -4.06
CA LYS A 23 -5.55 5.83 -4.43
C LYS A 23 -4.30 6.10 -3.60
N GLY A 24 -4.31 5.79 -2.30
CA GLY A 24 -3.17 6.01 -1.43
C GLY A 24 -2.03 5.05 -1.76
N VAL A 25 -2.30 3.78 -1.99
CA VAL A 25 -1.30 2.81 -2.44
C VAL A 25 -0.95 3.03 -3.90
N ASP A 26 -1.84 3.38 -4.83
CA ASP A 26 -1.38 3.75 -6.18
C ASP A 26 -0.59 5.04 -6.18
N VAL A 27 -0.92 6.03 -5.36
CA VAL A 27 -0.15 7.27 -5.23
C VAL A 27 1.10 7.07 -4.39
N PHE A 28 1.17 6.19 -3.39
CA PHE A 28 2.38 5.89 -2.61
C PHE A 28 3.24 4.82 -3.28
N ALA A 29 2.65 3.91 -4.04
CA ALA A 29 3.34 2.94 -4.87
C ALA A 29 3.77 3.59 -6.17
N ASN A 30 3.05 4.54 -6.76
CA ASN A 30 3.61 5.39 -7.82
C ASN A 30 4.54 6.44 -7.23
N ARG A 31 4.29 7.05 -6.08
CA ARG A 31 5.29 7.98 -5.48
C ARG A 31 6.49 7.25 -4.89
N GLY A 32 6.39 5.94 -4.66
CA GLY A 32 7.46 5.06 -4.23
C GLY A 32 8.05 4.15 -5.32
N LYS A 33 7.43 4.08 -6.51
CA LYS A 33 7.88 3.27 -7.68
C LYS A 33 7.76 3.98 -9.04
N GLY A 34 7.36 5.25 -9.07
CA GLY A 34 6.87 5.97 -10.25
C GLY A 34 6.91 7.49 -10.06
N GLY A 35 8.05 7.98 -9.59
CA GLY A 35 8.59 9.12 -10.31
C GLY A 35 9.05 8.58 -11.66
N ASP A 36 8.20 8.68 -12.68
CA ASP A 36 8.57 8.50 -14.09
C ASP A 36 9.63 9.55 -14.45
N GLY A 37 10.89 9.27 -14.12
CA GLY A 37 12.01 10.18 -14.37
C GLY A 37 13.39 9.58 -14.11
N ALA A 38 13.52 8.26 -14.21
CA ALA A 38 14.73 7.54 -13.83
C ALA A 38 15.08 6.47 -14.88
N GLU A 39 15.31 6.92 -16.11
CA GLU A 39 15.91 6.13 -17.18
C GLU A 39 17.43 5.93 -16.99
N THR A 40 17.94 5.98 -15.75
CA THR A 40 19.36 5.74 -15.45
C THR A 40 19.58 4.36 -14.80
N PRO A 41 20.69 3.66 -15.11
CA PRO A 41 21.02 2.37 -14.51
C PRO A 41 21.19 2.42 -12.97
N GLU A 42 21.50 3.58 -12.41
CA GLU A 42 21.74 3.79 -10.98
C GLU A 42 20.45 3.75 -10.15
N ASP A 43 19.36 4.29 -10.69
CA ASP A 43 18.04 4.27 -10.03
C ASP A 43 17.45 2.85 -9.91
N ARG A 44 17.75 1.98 -10.88
CA ARG A 44 17.38 0.56 -10.81
C ARG A 44 18.09 -0.17 -9.67
N ALA A 45 19.32 0.20 -9.33
CA ALA A 45 20.05 -0.42 -8.24
C ALA A 45 19.42 -0.06 -6.88
N GLN A 46 19.06 1.21 -6.68
CA GLN A 46 18.37 1.67 -5.48
C GLN A 46 16.97 1.06 -5.36
N ALA A 47 16.20 1.01 -6.44
CA ALA A 47 14.89 0.37 -6.45
C ALA A 47 14.97 -1.13 -6.10
N ARG A 48 16.00 -1.83 -6.60
CA ARG A 48 16.27 -3.23 -6.25
C ARG A 48 16.60 -3.39 -4.76
N GLN A 49 17.40 -2.51 -4.17
CA GLN A 49 17.74 -2.57 -2.75
C GLN A 49 16.52 -2.30 -1.85
N THR A 50 15.73 -1.27 -2.17
CA THR A 50 14.48 -0.96 -1.47
C THR A 50 13.47 -2.09 -1.58
N SER A 51 13.29 -2.66 -2.77
CA SER A 51 12.38 -3.80 -2.96
C SER A 51 12.84 -5.05 -2.20
N ARG A 52 14.16 -5.29 -2.05
CA ARG A 52 14.70 -6.40 -1.25
C ARG A 52 14.40 -6.22 0.24
N ARG A 53 14.59 -5.02 0.79
CA ARG A 53 14.27 -4.69 2.19
C ARG A 53 12.77 -4.79 2.46
N MET A 54 11.93 -4.26 1.56
CA MET A 54 10.48 -4.42 1.66
C MET A 54 10.04 -5.90 1.61
N LYS A 55 10.62 -6.71 0.72
CA LYS A 55 10.31 -8.14 0.64
C LYS A 55 10.67 -8.88 1.92
N GLN A 56 11.77 -8.52 2.59
CA GLN A 56 12.16 -9.10 3.87
C GLN A 56 11.16 -8.74 4.97
N GLY A 57 10.83 -7.45 5.12
CA GLY A 57 9.82 -7.00 6.08
C GLY A 57 8.45 -7.62 5.85
N ALA A 58 8.01 -7.69 4.58
CA ALA A 58 6.75 -8.30 4.21
C ALA A 58 6.71 -9.82 4.45
N ARG A 59 7.84 -10.54 4.31
CA ARG A 59 7.93 -11.97 4.63
C ARG A 59 7.80 -12.21 6.13
N THR A 60 8.44 -11.38 6.94
CA THR A 60 8.32 -11.44 8.42
C THR A 60 6.90 -11.10 8.85
N ALA A 61 6.32 -10.02 8.33
CA ALA A 61 4.94 -9.63 8.62
C ALA A 61 3.93 -10.73 8.22
N ARG A 62 4.13 -11.39 7.07
CA ARG A 62 3.31 -12.54 6.67
C ARG A 62 3.44 -13.76 7.57
N LYS A 63 4.61 -14.00 8.17
CA LYS A 63 4.79 -15.09 9.14
C LYS A 63 4.10 -14.77 10.47
N ILE A 64 4.22 -13.52 10.92
CA ILE A 64 3.57 -13.04 12.15
C ILE A 64 2.05 -13.06 12.00
N GLY A 65 1.52 -12.59 10.87
CA GLY A 65 0.07 -12.60 10.62
C GLY A 65 -0.52 -13.95 10.22
N ARG A 66 0.31 -15.01 10.08
CA ARG A 66 -0.15 -16.39 9.85
C ARG A 66 -0.08 -17.27 11.10
N MET A 67 0.49 -16.79 12.19
CA MET A 67 0.38 -17.37 13.53
C MET A 67 -0.81 -16.74 14.23
#